data_AF-A0A395NWV3-F1
#
_entry.id   AF-A0A395NWV3-F1
#
_cell.length_a   1.000
_cell.length_b   1.000
_cell.length_c   1.000
_cell.angle_alpha   90.00
_cell.angle_beta   90.00
_cell.angle_gamma   90.00
#
_symmetry.space_group_name_H-M   'P 1'
#
loop_
_entity.id
_entity.type
_entity.pdbx_description
1 polymer ?
#
loop_
_entity_poly.entity_id
_entity_poly.type
_entity_poly.pdbx_seq_one_letter_code
_entity_poly.pdbx_strand_id
1 'polypeptide(L)'
;MTSKDGYSWTKAQGLRAGVPSIGVIEPPSNVKSADTVYDVIVVGAGYCGLTAARDASLAGWTMAEADPSQLGLKVLLLEARDRIGGRSWSSNIDGYPYEMGGTWVFWGQANVWREIARYGMQDELEDALMQSSLAKLVNVDGCLGRKVVPFPHSGVLSPEARKYDHMSVADRLAEIKNDLTPNERLCAEAFVLLCSGGTLETTSFYEFLHWWALSGYSYEGCIDYLVKYKFRGGQSSFAIRFFREALASGNLTYAFNSPVATIQHGGSGVQITTRSGKIFQGAKMICAIPLNVLNDVTFDPPLAPGRKAAATTGHVNQCVKVHAEISDRDLRSFTGISYPHNGLIYGFGDGTTPAGNTHVVAFGGQHNHFHPEESVEHTMAAFQGFAPMNIERLVFHNWSKDEFAKGAWFFPAPGLISTHLKDLRARERNIVFACSDWALGWRSFIDGAIEEGARAAITVRADFAGRSKL
;
A
#
# COMPACT_ATOMS: atom_id res chain seq x y z
N MET A 1 7.05 8.12 -20.74
CA MET A 1 5.97 7.26 -21.30
C MET A 1 4.70 7.47 -20.49
N THR A 2 3.54 7.28 -21.11
CA THR A 2 2.22 7.49 -20.49
C THR A 2 1.60 6.16 -20.11
N SER A 3 1.15 6.02 -18.86
CA SER A 3 0.37 4.86 -18.43
C SER A 3 -1.10 5.07 -18.79
N LYS A 4 -1.84 3.98 -18.99
CA LYS A 4 -3.31 3.98 -19.04
C LYS A 4 -3.94 4.40 -17.71
N ASP A 5 -3.20 4.25 -16.61
CA ASP A 5 -3.67 4.55 -15.26
C ASP A 5 -3.66 6.05 -14.96
N GLY A 6 -4.52 6.43 -14.01
CA GLY A 6 -4.54 7.76 -13.40
C GLY A 6 -5.30 8.79 -14.23
N TYR A 7 -5.57 9.92 -13.60
CA TYR A 7 -6.33 11.03 -14.17
C TYR A 7 -5.63 12.34 -13.89
N SER A 8 -5.76 13.28 -14.82
CA SER A 8 -5.43 14.68 -14.60
C SER A 8 -6.54 15.56 -15.16
N TRP A 9 -6.85 16.63 -14.43
CA TRP A 9 -7.75 17.68 -14.87
C TRP A 9 -7.04 19.03 -14.80
N THR A 10 -7.29 19.89 -15.79
CA THR A 10 -7.06 21.33 -15.74
C THR A 10 -8.22 22.04 -16.44
N LYS A 11 -8.43 23.33 -16.15
CA LYS A 11 -9.48 24.12 -16.81
C LYS A 11 -9.36 24.11 -18.34
N ALA A 12 -8.14 24.10 -18.86
CA ALA A 12 -7.88 24.12 -20.30
C ALA A 12 -8.12 22.77 -21.00
N GLN A 13 -7.86 21.66 -20.31
CA GLN A 13 -7.84 20.32 -20.92
C GLN A 13 -9.03 19.45 -20.59
N GLY A 14 -9.84 19.84 -19.59
CA GLY A 14 -10.83 18.97 -18.99
C GLY A 14 -10.21 17.78 -18.27
N LEU A 15 -11.03 16.82 -17.87
CA LEU A 15 -10.58 15.58 -17.25
C LEU A 15 -10.03 14.64 -18.32
N ARG A 16 -8.84 14.09 -18.11
CA ARG A 16 -8.21 13.12 -19.00
C ARG A 16 -7.71 11.91 -18.22
N ALA A 17 -7.94 10.73 -18.78
CA ALA A 17 -7.35 9.49 -18.30
C ALA A 17 -5.95 9.30 -18.88
N GLY A 18 -5.09 8.63 -18.11
CA GLY A 18 -3.70 8.35 -18.44
C GLY A 18 -2.76 9.51 -18.12
N VAL A 19 -1.71 9.23 -17.35
CA VAL A 19 -0.70 10.22 -16.96
C VAL A 19 0.73 9.64 -17.12
N PRO A 20 1.76 10.49 -17.30
CA PRO A 20 3.13 10.00 -17.47
C PRO A 20 3.64 9.28 -16.22
N SER A 21 4.45 8.24 -16.39
CA SER A 21 5.18 7.63 -15.27
C SER A 21 6.49 7.02 -15.70
N ILE A 22 7.50 7.12 -14.83
CA ILE A 22 8.76 6.38 -14.95
C ILE A 22 8.51 4.87 -14.84
N GLY A 23 7.41 4.46 -14.19
CA GLY A 23 7.08 3.05 -14.00
C GLY A 23 6.63 2.33 -15.27
N VAL A 24 6.28 3.03 -16.35
CA VAL A 24 5.89 2.38 -17.62
C VAL A 24 7.10 1.70 -18.25
N ILE A 25 6.95 0.41 -18.62
CA ILE A 25 8.05 -0.39 -19.16
C ILE A 25 7.89 -0.59 -20.67
N GLU A 26 8.93 -0.24 -21.42
CA GLU A 26 9.00 -0.34 -22.88
C GLU A 26 10.34 -0.94 -23.33
N PRO A 27 10.34 -1.94 -24.23
CA PRO A 27 9.16 -2.65 -24.77
C PRO A 27 8.37 -3.38 -23.65
N PRO A 28 7.07 -3.70 -23.83
CA PRO A 28 6.25 -4.27 -22.77
C PRO A 28 6.59 -5.74 -22.46
N SER A 29 7.44 -6.39 -23.26
CA SER A 29 7.90 -7.74 -23.01
C SER A 29 9.24 -8.00 -23.67
N ASN A 30 10.07 -8.84 -23.03
CA ASN A 30 11.27 -9.43 -23.60
C ASN A 30 11.18 -10.96 -23.75
N VAL A 31 9.97 -11.55 -23.68
CA VAL A 31 9.75 -12.99 -23.88
C VAL A 31 10.15 -13.38 -25.30
N LYS A 32 11.10 -14.31 -25.43
CA LYS A 32 11.62 -14.77 -26.73
C LYS A 32 11.00 -16.08 -27.22
N SER A 33 10.56 -16.94 -26.32
CA SER A 33 10.00 -18.26 -26.63
C SER A 33 8.89 -18.59 -25.63
N ALA A 34 7.78 -19.10 -26.13
CA ALA A 34 6.65 -19.56 -25.31
C ALA A 34 6.94 -20.92 -24.62
N ASP A 35 7.88 -21.69 -25.15
CA ASP A 35 8.24 -23.03 -24.63
C ASP A 35 9.25 -22.96 -23.47
N THR A 36 9.65 -21.74 -23.09
CA THR A 36 10.54 -21.55 -21.97
C THR A 36 9.85 -21.94 -20.66
N VAL A 37 10.41 -22.94 -19.98
CA VAL A 37 10.10 -23.24 -18.58
C VAL A 37 11.00 -22.37 -17.69
N TYR A 38 10.37 -21.66 -16.75
CA TYR A 38 11.03 -20.79 -15.78
C TYR A 38 11.24 -21.51 -14.45
N ASP A 39 12.25 -21.11 -13.68
CA ASP A 39 12.40 -21.61 -12.31
C ASP A 39 11.27 -21.05 -11.43
N VAL A 40 11.01 -19.75 -11.56
CA VAL A 40 9.99 -19.03 -10.80
C VAL A 40 9.21 -18.09 -11.72
N ILE A 41 7.87 -18.14 -11.63
CA ILE A 41 7.00 -17.09 -12.18
C ILE A 41 6.52 -16.20 -11.02
N VAL A 42 6.78 -14.89 -11.12
CA VAL A 42 6.27 -13.87 -10.20
C VAL A 42 5.09 -13.18 -10.87
N VAL A 43 3.92 -13.15 -10.21
CA VAL A 43 2.72 -12.48 -10.72
C VAL A 43 2.44 -11.23 -9.91
N GLY A 44 2.50 -10.08 -10.58
CA GLY A 44 2.38 -8.73 -10.03
C GLY A 44 3.75 -8.04 -9.88
N ALA A 45 3.88 -6.83 -10.41
CA ALA A 45 5.09 -6.00 -10.39
C ALA A 45 4.94 -4.76 -9.47
N GLY A 46 4.17 -4.89 -8.39
CA GLY A 46 4.27 -4.00 -7.23
C GLY A 46 5.56 -4.24 -6.45
N TYR A 47 5.82 -3.47 -5.39
CA TYR A 47 7.06 -3.61 -4.59
C TYR A 47 7.33 -5.04 -4.10
N CYS A 48 6.29 -5.82 -3.78
CA CYS A 48 6.43 -7.22 -3.38
C CYS A 48 7.02 -8.07 -4.51
N GLY A 49 6.40 -8.04 -5.70
CA GLY A 49 6.90 -8.80 -6.83
C GLY A 49 8.20 -8.26 -7.42
N LEU A 50 8.44 -6.95 -7.37
CA LEU A 50 9.73 -6.36 -7.76
C LEU A 50 10.87 -6.83 -6.85
N THR A 51 10.65 -6.83 -5.53
CA THR A 51 11.62 -7.36 -4.56
C THR A 51 11.83 -8.85 -4.78
N ALA A 52 10.75 -9.62 -4.91
CA ALA A 52 10.83 -11.06 -5.12
C ALA A 52 11.57 -11.42 -6.43
N ALA A 53 11.25 -10.74 -7.53
CA ALA A 53 11.89 -10.97 -8.83
C ALA A 53 13.37 -10.59 -8.80
N ARG A 54 13.71 -9.45 -8.18
CA ARG A 54 15.11 -9.02 -8.00
C ARG A 54 15.87 -10.05 -7.19
N ASP A 55 15.44 -10.35 -5.96
CA ASP A 55 16.13 -11.26 -5.04
C ASP A 55 16.25 -12.71 -5.59
N ALA A 56 15.27 -13.18 -6.37
CA ALA A 56 15.31 -14.49 -7.00
C ALA A 56 16.24 -14.52 -8.22
N SER A 57 16.30 -13.43 -9.00
CA SER A 57 17.13 -13.34 -10.22
C SER A 57 18.62 -13.16 -9.94
N LEU A 58 18.97 -12.64 -8.76
CA LEU A 58 20.36 -12.39 -8.36
C LEU A 58 21.07 -13.66 -7.88
N ALA A 59 22.37 -13.73 -8.19
CA ALA A 59 23.34 -14.72 -7.70
C ALA A 59 23.90 -14.37 -6.29
N GLY A 60 23.38 -13.34 -5.64
CA GLY A 60 23.85 -12.82 -4.35
C GLY A 60 22.84 -11.84 -3.75
N TRP A 61 23.20 -11.18 -2.64
CA TRP A 61 22.34 -10.15 -2.02
C TRP A 61 22.29 -8.86 -2.85
N THR A 62 23.41 -8.54 -3.51
CA THR A 62 23.54 -7.46 -4.49
C THR A 62 24.31 -7.95 -5.71
N MET A 63 24.27 -7.20 -6.82
CA MET A 63 25.11 -7.49 -7.99
C MET A 63 26.61 -7.46 -7.66
N ALA A 64 27.04 -6.64 -6.69
CA ALA A 64 28.44 -6.50 -6.29
C ALA A 64 28.93 -7.68 -5.41
N GLU A 65 28.00 -8.33 -4.71
CA GLU A 65 28.26 -9.46 -3.81
C GLU A 65 27.83 -10.80 -4.43
N ALA A 66 27.61 -10.83 -5.75
CA ALA A 66 27.22 -12.04 -6.46
C ALA A 66 28.31 -13.10 -6.27
N ASP A 67 27.93 -14.23 -5.66
CA ASP A 67 28.80 -15.39 -5.53
C ASP A 67 28.80 -16.11 -6.88
N PRO A 68 29.94 -16.23 -7.58
CA PRO A 68 30.01 -16.92 -8.87
C PRO A 68 29.59 -18.40 -8.80
N SER A 69 29.58 -18.99 -7.59
CA SER A 69 29.12 -20.37 -7.37
C SER A 69 27.60 -20.49 -7.16
N GLN A 70 26.89 -19.37 -6.95
CA GLN A 70 25.43 -19.32 -6.91
C GLN A 70 24.89 -18.82 -8.24
N LEU A 71 24.00 -19.58 -8.86
CA LEU A 71 23.28 -19.13 -10.06
C LEU A 71 21.98 -18.44 -9.63
N GLY A 72 21.72 -17.26 -10.18
CA GLY A 72 20.41 -16.62 -10.07
C GLY A 72 19.34 -17.47 -10.78
N LEU A 73 18.10 -17.44 -10.27
CA LEU A 73 17.01 -18.21 -10.84
C LEU A 73 16.51 -17.56 -12.14
N LYS A 74 16.10 -18.37 -13.10
CA LYS A 74 15.42 -17.90 -14.31
C LYS A 74 13.99 -17.46 -13.96
N VAL A 75 13.76 -16.15 -13.90
CA VAL A 75 12.52 -15.56 -13.43
C VAL A 75 11.68 -15.03 -14.59
N LEU A 76 10.38 -15.32 -14.57
CA LEU A 76 9.38 -14.59 -15.36
C LEU A 76 8.56 -13.68 -14.46
N LEU A 77 8.51 -12.38 -14.77
CA LEU A 77 7.61 -11.42 -14.14
C LEU A 77 6.40 -11.13 -15.03
N LEU A 78 5.19 -11.48 -14.59
CA LEU A 78 3.94 -11.19 -15.28
C LEU A 78 3.20 -10.04 -14.58
N GLU A 79 2.88 -8.99 -15.32
CA GLU A 79 2.17 -7.81 -14.82
C GLU A 79 0.94 -7.51 -15.67
N ALA A 80 -0.19 -7.24 -15.01
CA ALA A 80 -1.45 -6.91 -15.66
C ALA A 80 -1.41 -5.53 -16.34
N ARG A 81 -0.77 -4.56 -15.69
CA ARG A 81 -0.66 -3.16 -16.13
C ARG A 81 0.44 -2.98 -17.17
N ASP A 82 0.55 -1.74 -17.68
CA ASP A 82 1.65 -1.28 -18.51
C ASP A 82 2.87 -0.76 -17.72
N ARG A 83 2.77 -0.78 -16.38
CA ARG A 83 3.76 -0.20 -15.46
C ARG A 83 4.06 -1.07 -14.25
N ILE A 84 5.22 -0.84 -13.65
CA ILE A 84 5.59 -1.35 -12.32
C ILE A 84 5.03 -0.46 -11.19
N GLY A 85 5.19 -0.91 -9.95
CA GLY A 85 4.84 -0.19 -8.72
C GLY A 85 3.49 -0.57 -8.10
N GLY A 86 2.55 -1.10 -8.89
CA GLY A 86 1.25 -1.55 -8.40
C GLY A 86 0.49 -0.42 -7.72
N ARG A 87 0.14 -0.59 -6.44
CA ARG A 87 -0.54 0.40 -5.58
C ARG A 87 0.32 1.59 -5.13
N SER A 88 1.57 1.68 -5.57
CA SER A 88 2.43 2.85 -5.35
C SER A 88 3.17 3.21 -6.64
N TRP A 89 2.91 4.41 -7.15
CA TRP A 89 3.56 4.96 -8.33
C TRP A 89 3.38 6.48 -8.34
N SER A 90 4.24 7.17 -9.10
CA SER A 90 4.22 8.61 -9.24
C SER A 90 4.07 9.02 -10.69
N SER A 91 3.45 10.19 -10.89
CA SER A 91 3.35 10.88 -12.17
C SER A 91 4.07 12.22 -12.11
N ASN A 92 5.07 12.41 -12.97
CA ASN A 92 5.80 13.67 -13.06
C ASN A 92 5.09 14.57 -14.07
N ILE A 93 4.35 15.56 -13.57
CA ILE A 93 3.62 16.54 -14.40
C ILE A 93 4.24 17.90 -14.13
N ASP A 94 4.68 18.57 -15.19
CA ASP A 94 5.31 19.90 -15.14
C ASP A 94 6.45 20.00 -14.10
N GLY A 95 7.22 18.91 -13.98
CA GLY A 95 8.38 18.83 -13.08
C GLY A 95 8.05 18.50 -11.62
N TYR A 96 6.79 18.25 -11.27
CA TYR A 96 6.38 17.86 -9.92
C TYR A 96 5.91 16.39 -9.85
N PRO A 97 6.39 15.58 -8.90
CA PRO A 97 5.93 14.20 -8.72
C PRO A 97 4.62 14.15 -7.90
N TYR A 98 3.52 13.80 -8.56
CA TYR A 98 2.25 13.49 -7.93
C TYR A 98 2.20 12.00 -7.55
N GLU A 99 1.97 11.71 -6.27
CA GLU A 99 2.07 10.36 -5.72
C GLU A 99 0.70 9.66 -5.69
N MET A 100 0.44 8.87 -6.72
CA MET A 100 -0.88 8.34 -7.04
C MET A 100 -1.41 7.31 -6.02
N GLY A 101 -0.53 6.75 -5.18
CA GLY A 101 -0.83 5.71 -4.20
C GLY A 101 0.03 5.82 -2.93
N GLY A 102 0.63 4.73 -2.45
CA GLY A 102 1.51 4.76 -1.26
C GLY A 102 2.68 5.73 -1.44
N THR A 103 2.97 6.57 -0.43
CA THR A 103 3.86 7.74 -0.59
C THR A 103 5.00 7.81 0.42
N TRP A 104 4.73 7.66 1.72
CA TRP A 104 5.64 8.13 2.77
C TRP A 104 6.58 7.06 3.36
N VAL A 105 7.72 7.50 3.92
CA VAL A 105 8.81 6.70 4.56
C VAL A 105 9.45 7.48 5.74
N PHE A 106 10.29 6.87 6.62
CA PHE A 106 10.87 7.54 7.81
C PHE A 106 12.25 7.04 8.31
N TRP A 107 13.07 7.92 8.94
CA TRP A 107 14.33 7.55 9.68
C TRP A 107 14.85 8.52 10.79
N GLY A 108 14.03 9.43 11.35
CA GLY A 108 14.33 10.17 12.61
C GLY A 108 15.12 11.50 12.55
N GLN A 109 14.73 12.50 13.36
CA GLN A 109 15.38 13.83 13.51
C GLN A 109 15.60 14.21 14.99
N ALA A 110 16.75 13.82 15.57
CA ALA A 110 17.04 14.04 16.99
C ALA A 110 17.24 15.52 17.41
N ASN A 111 17.64 16.41 16.48
CA ASN A 111 18.16 17.73 16.84
C ASN A 111 17.09 18.80 17.08
N VAL A 112 15.97 18.75 16.36
CA VAL A 112 14.86 19.72 16.57
C VAL A 112 14.05 19.33 17.81
N TRP A 113 13.84 18.03 18.02
CA TRP A 113 13.15 17.51 19.20
C TRP A 113 13.89 17.84 20.50
N ARG A 114 15.23 17.81 20.45
CA ARG A 114 16.09 18.24 21.56
C ARG A 114 15.88 19.70 21.94
N GLU A 115 15.58 20.60 21.00
CA GLU A 115 15.33 22.02 21.29
C GLU A 115 13.88 22.26 21.76
N ILE A 116 12.88 21.60 21.17
CA ILE A 116 11.48 21.68 21.62
C ILE A 116 11.35 21.19 23.08
N ALA A 117 11.99 20.06 23.43
CA ALA A 117 12.02 19.56 24.79
C ALA A 117 12.80 20.47 25.76
N ARG A 118 13.83 21.18 25.26
CA ARG A 118 14.62 22.12 26.05
C ARG A 118 13.84 23.38 26.42
N TYR A 119 12.95 23.85 25.55
CA TYR A 119 12.20 25.10 25.76
C TYR A 119 10.83 24.91 26.42
N GLY A 120 10.42 23.68 26.78
CA GLY A 120 9.15 23.45 27.47
C GLY A 120 7.92 23.68 26.59
N MET A 121 8.09 23.68 25.27
CA MET A 121 7.03 24.04 24.30
C MET A 121 6.21 22.83 23.82
N GLN A 122 6.30 21.69 24.52
CA GLN A 122 5.56 20.48 24.13
C GLN A 122 4.05 20.69 24.18
N ASP A 123 3.57 21.51 25.12
CA ASP A 123 2.13 21.75 25.37
C ASP A 123 1.55 22.93 24.56
N GLU A 124 2.39 23.64 23.79
CA GLU A 124 1.99 24.79 22.96
C GLU A 124 1.73 24.41 21.48
N LEU A 125 1.80 23.12 21.14
CA LEU A 125 1.59 22.62 19.78
C LEU A 125 0.10 22.31 19.54
N GLU A 126 -0.43 22.73 18.39
CA GLU A 126 -1.82 22.50 17.93
C GLU A 126 -2.23 21.01 17.88
N ASP A 127 -1.28 20.09 18.08
CA ASP A 127 -1.47 18.64 18.07
C ASP A 127 -1.89 18.01 19.41
N ALA A 128 -1.92 18.78 20.51
CA ALA A 128 -2.28 18.25 21.83
C ALA A 128 -3.69 17.59 21.85
N LEU A 129 -4.62 18.13 21.08
CA LEU A 129 -5.98 17.58 20.93
C LEU A 129 -5.97 16.21 20.25
N MET A 130 -5.20 16.07 19.17
CA MET A 130 -5.05 14.80 18.43
C MET A 130 -4.32 13.77 19.29
N GLN A 131 -3.28 14.19 20.01
CA GLN A 131 -2.58 13.34 20.94
C GLN A 131 -3.50 12.84 22.07
N SER A 132 -4.30 13.73 22.67
CA SER A 132 -5.26 13.37 23.73
C SER A 132 -6.32 12.39 23.22
N SER A 133 -6.90 12.67 22.05
CA SER A 133 -7.96 11.82 21.47
C SER A 133 -7.46 10.40 21.17
N LEU A 134 -6.31 10.28 20.51
CA LEU A 134 -5.72 8.99 20.18
C LEU A 134 -5.24 8.25 21.42
N ALA A 135 -4.66 8.94 22.39
CA ALA A 135 -4.26 8.33 23.66
C ALA A 135 -5.48 7.68 24.36
N LYS A 136 -6.63 8.36 24.41
CA LYS A 136 -7.86 7.78 24.98
C LYS A 136 -8.39 6.59 24.17
N LEU A 137 -8.35 6.69 22.83
CA LEU A 137 -8.77 5.62 21.93
C LEU A 137 -7.98 4.33 22.15
N VAL A 138 -6.64 4.42 22.14
CA VAL A 138 -5.74 3.26 22.15
C VAL A 138 -5.41 2.73 23.54
N ASN A 139 -5.72 3.47 24.61
CA ASN A 139 -5.39 3.08 25.99
C ASN A 139 -6.34 2.02 26.55
N VAL A 140 -6.26 0.80 26.01
CA VAL A 140 -7.07 -0.35 26.42
C VAL A 140 -6.51 -1.13 27.61
N ASP A 141 -5.25 -0.89 27.98
CA ASP A 141 -4.50 -1.65 28.98
C ASP A 141 -3.83 -0.78 30.06
N GLY A 142 -4.20 0.50 30.11
CA GLY A 142 -3.57 1.52 30.96
C GLY A 142 -2.13 1.86 30.55
N CYS A 143 -1.66 1.35 29.41
CA CYS A 143 -0.28 1.50 28.91
C CYS A 143 -0.26 1.77 27.40
N LEU A 144 -1.27 2.47 26.86
CA LEU A 144 -1.36 2.88 25.45
C LEU A 144 -1.26 1.70 24.46
N GLY A 145 -1.73 0.51 24.84
CA GLY A 145 -1.73 -0.70 24.01
C GLY A 145 -0.43 -1.51 24.05
N ARG A 146 0.57 -1.09 24.83
CA ARG A 146 1.89 -1.76 24.92
C ARG A 146 1.83 -3.18 25.49
N LYS A 147 0.88 -3.48 26.37
CA LYS A 147 0.70 -4.84 26.93
C LYS A 147 -0.10 -5.72 25.97
N VAL A 148 -1.03 -5.14 25.21
CA VAL A 148 -1.85 -5.86 24.22
C VAL A 148 -1.03 -6.23 22.98
N VAL A 149 -0.23 -5.29 22.46
CA VAL A 149 0.58 -5.47 21.25
C VAL A 149 2.07 -5.21 21.55
N PRO A 150 2.75 -6.01 22.41
CA PRO A 150 4.15 -5.76 22.76
C PRO A 150 5.13 -6.06 21.62
N PHE A 151 4.74 -6.96 20.70
CA PHE A 151 5.58 -7.42 19.59
C PHE A 151 4.78 -7.36 18.28
N PRO A 152 4.64 -6.17 17.66
CA PRO A 152 3.78 -5.99 16.49
C PRO A 152 4.21 -6.82 15.26
N HIS A 153 5.45 -7.33 15.23
CA HIS A 153 5.99 -8.14 14.13
C HIS A 153 5.76 -9.66 14.29
N SER A 154 5.15 -10.14 15.38
CA SER A 154 5.09 -11.58 15.67
C SER A 154 4.15 -12.37 14.75
N GLY A 155 3.14 -11.71 14.17
CA GLY A 155 2.06 -12.36 13.43
C GLY A 155 1.13 -13.24 14.28
N VAL A 156 1.35 -13.33 15.59
CA VAL A 156 0.56 -14.15 16.51
C VAL A 156 -0.15 -13.23 17.51
N LEU A 157 -1.47 -13.19 17.42
CA LEU A 157 -2.30 -12.43 18.35
C LEU A 157 -2.48 -13.23 19.64
N SER A 158 -2.12 -12.61 20.77
CA SER A 158 -2.46 -13.10 22.11
C SER A 158 -3.98 -13.19 22.28
N PRO A 159 -4.50 -13.99 23.22
CA PRO A 159 -5.95 -14.03 23.49
C PRO A 159 -6.56 -12.64 23.74
N GLU A 160 -5.83 -11.79 24.45
CA GLU A 160 -6.21 -10.39 24.70
C GLU A 160 -6.26 -9.57 23.41
N ALA A 161 -5.23 -9.67 22.56
CA ALA A 161 -5.19 -8.97 21.26
C ALA A 161 -6.31 -9.43 20.30
N ARG A 162 -6.66 -10.73 20.31
CA ARG A 162 -7.73 -11.29 19.47
C ARG A 162 -9.08 -10.65 19.74
N LYS A 163 -9.38 -10.32 21.01
CA LYS A 163 -10.61 -9.61 21.38
C LYS A 163 -10.74 -8.30 20.60
N TYR A 164 -9.66 -7.52 20.51
CA TYR A 164 -9.67 -6.23 19.83
C TYR A 164 -9.71 -6.36 18.30
N ASP A 165 -9.34 -7.51 17.74
CA ASP A 165 -9.50 -7.75 16.30
C ASP A 165 -10.95 -8.02 15.94
N HIS A 166 -11.72 -8.68 16.82
CA HIS A 166 -13.18 -8.82 16.65
C HIS A 166 -13.96 -7.56 17.02
N MET A 167 -13.29 -6.50 17.49
CA MET A 167 -13.89 -5.22 17.85
C MET A 167 -13.75 -4.25 16.67
N SER A 168 -14.84 -3.57 16.32
CA SER A 168 -14.78 -2.45 15.39
C SER A 168 -14.31 -1.16 16.10
N VAL A 169 -13.87 -0.17 15.33
CA VAL A 169 -13.56 1.16 15.89
C VAL A 169 -14.82 1.82 16.47
N ALA A 170 -15.99 1.60 15.85
CA ALA A 170 -17.26 2.08 16.38
C ALA A 170 -17.54 1.50 17.78
N ASP A 171 -17.30 0.21 17.98
CA ASP A 171 -17.45 -0.45 19.29
C ASP A 171 -16.52 0.20 20.33
N ARG A 172 -15.26 0.42 19.96
CA ARG A 172 -14.28 1.05 20.87
C ARG A 172 -14.69 2.48 21.23
N LEU A 173 -15.10 3.29 20.26
CA LEU A 173 -15.56 4.66 20.50
C LEU A 173 -16.81 4.69 21.40
N ALA A 174 -17.69 3.69 21.29
CA ALA A 174 -18.83 3.55 22.18
C ALA A 174 -18.42 3.26 23.63
N GLU A 175 -17.37 2.46 23.86
CA GLU A 175 -16.84 2.18 25.21
C GLU A 175 -16.32 3.44 25.91
N ILE A 176 -15.64 4.33 25.18
CA ILE A 176 -14.99 5.54 25.73
C ILE A 176 -15.78 6.83 25.49
N LYS A 177 -17.04 6.72 25.08
CA LYS A 177 -17.84 7.89 24.67
C LYS A 177 -17.91 9.00 25.72
N ASN A 178 -17.83 8.64 27.01
CA ASN A 178 -17.91 9.57 28.14
C ASN A 178 -16.55 10.19 28.47
N ASP A 179 -15.45 9.63 27.96
CA ASP A 179 -14.09 10.10 28.20
C ASP A 179 -13.63 11.10 27.13
N LEU A 180 -14.33 11.15 25.99
CA LEU A 180 -14.04 12.01 24.85
C LEU A 180 -14.93 13.27 24.84
N THR A 181 -14.30 14.42 24.69
CA THR A 181 -15.03 15.63 24.25
C THR A 181 -15.49 15.48 22.79
N PRO A 182 -16.46 16.28 22.33
CA PRO A 182 -16.88 16.26 20.92
C PRO A 182 -15.72 16.46 19.93
N ASN A 183 -14.79 17.37 20.24
CA ASN A 183 -13.64 17.64 19.39
C ASN A 183 -12.63 16.49 19.39
N GLU A 184 -12.35 15.88 20.55
CA GLU A 184 -11.49 14.69 20.61
C GLU A 184 -12.09 13.53 19.82
N ARG A 185 -13.40 13.32 19.93
CA ARG A 185 -14.09 12.28 19.17
C ARG A 185 -13.96 12.52 17.66
N LEU A 186 -14.18 13.74 17.18
CA LEU A 186 -14.01 14.10 15.77
C LEU A 186 -12.57 13.85 15.29
N CYS A 187 -11.57 14.24 16.08
CA CYS A 187 -10.16 13.99 15.76
C CYS A 187 -9.85 12.48 15.66
N ALA A 188 -10.32 11.69 16.64
CA ALA A 188 -10.11 10.25 16.64
C ALA A 188 -10.79 9.57 15.44
N GLU A 189 -12.05 9.90 15.16
CA GLU A 189 -12.78 9.37 14.02
C GLU A 189 -12.10 9.72 12.69
N ALA A 190 -11.78 11.01 12.48
CA ALA A 190 -11.13 11.47 11.26
C ALA A 190 -9.76 10.82 11.03
N PHE A 191 -8.94 10.68 12.07
CA PHE A 191 -7.62 10.07 11.95
C PHE A 191 -7.70 8.57 11.68
N VAL A 192 -8.61 7.85 12.35
CA VAL A 192 -8.80 6.41 12.10
C VAL A 192 -9.34 6.17 10.69
N LEU A 193 -10.30 6.97 10.24
CA LEU A 193 -10.85 6.85 8.88
C LEU A 193 -9.84 7.24 7.81
N LEU A 194 -8.92 8.18 8.09
CA LEU A 194 -7.75 8.43 7.24
C LEU A 194 -6.88 7.18 7.12
N CYS A 195 -6.61 6.48 8.24
CA CYS A 195 -5.80 5.27 8.24
C CYS A 195 -6.50 4.07 7.57
N SER A 196 -7.82 3.91 7.76
CA SER A 196 -8.51 2.71 7.31
C SER A 196 -9.15 2.83 5.93
N GLY A 197 -9.53 4.04 5.52
CA GLY A 197 -10.34 4.30 4.33
C GLY A 197 -11.69 3.58 4.32
N GLY A 198 -12.12 3.02 5.46
CA GLY A 198 -13.37 2.27 5.64
C GLY A 198 -14.45 3.11 6.33
N THR A 199 -15.29 2.45 7.12
CA THR A 199 -16.21 3.07 8.09
C THR A 199 -15.81 2.68 9.51
N LEU A 200 -16.38 3.33 10.53
CA LEU A 200 -16.05 3.01 11.93
C LEU A 200 -16.45 1.56 12.29
N GLU A 201 -17.56 1.07 11.73
CA GLU A 201 -18.14 -0.26 11.98
C GLU A 201 -17.37 -1.36 11.25
N THR A 202 -16.79 -1.05 10.10
CA THR A 202 -16.08 -2.00 9.26
C THR A 202 -14.58 -2.03 9.52
N THR A 203 -14.05 -1.12 10.32
CA THR A 203 -12.61 -1.05 10.61
C THR A 203 -12.27 -1.88 11.84
N SER A 204 -11.37 -2.88 11.71
CA SER A 204 -10.78 -3.59 12.86
C SER A 204 -10.03 -2.63 13.78
N PHE A 205 -10.40 -2.59 15.05
CA PHE A 205 -9.72 -1.76 16.04
C PHE A 205 -8.31 -2.28 16.35
N TYR A 206 -8.11 -3.60 16.36
CA TYR A 206 -6.76 -4.17 16.51
C TYR A 206 -5.80 -3.71 15.42
N GLU A 207 -6.23 -3.62 14.16
CA GLU A 207 -5.32 -3.17 13.11
C GLU A 207 -4.85 -1.72 13.33
N PHE A 208 -5.73 -0.87 13.87
CA PHE A 208 -5.33 0.47 14.28
C PHE A 208 -4.32 0.44 15.45
N LEU A 209 -4.53 -0.41 16.46
CA LEU A 209 -3.55 -0.64 17.53
C LEU A 209 -2.21 -1.18 17.00
N HIS A 210 -2.24 -2.01 15.96
CA HIS A 210 -1.05 -2.56 15.33
C HIS A 210 -0.22 -1.47 14.63
N TRP A 211 -0.86 -0.58 13.87
CA TRP A 211 -0.21 0.60 13.30
C TRP A 211 0.34 1.55 14.38
N TRP A 212 -0.43 1.78 15.44
CA TRP A 212 -0.01 2.58 16.59
C TRP A 212 1.24 2.00 17.27
N ALA A 213 1.28 0.67 17.46
CA ALA A 213 2.42 -0.03 18.05
C ALA A 213 3.67 0.04 17.17
N LEU A 214 3.53 -0.14 15.85
CA LEU A 214 4.62 0.04 14.88
C LEU A 214 5.15 1.47 14.87
N SER A 215 4.28 2.44 15.13
CA SER A 215 4.59 3.87 15.24
C SER A 215 5.08 4.27 16.64
N GLY A 216 5.57 3.33 17.45
CA GLY A 216 6.19 3.63 18.76
C GLY A 216 5.20 4.01 19.86
N TYR A 217 3.91 3.72 19.67
CA TYR A 217 2.82 4.02 20.62
C TYR A 217 2.70 5.51 20.94
N SER A 218 2.81 6.36 19.93
CA SER A 218 2.68 7.81 20.06
C SER A 218 2.07 8.42 18.79
N TYR A 219 1.35 9.53 18.96
CA TYR A 219 0.83 10.29 17.83
C TYR A 219 1.96 10.90 16.98
N GLU A 220 2.99 11.45 17.62
CA GLU A 220 4.20 11.93 16.95
C GLU A 220 4.80 10.84 16.07
N GLY A 221 4.96 9.63 16.60
CA GLY A 221 5.40 8.48 15.82
C GLY A 221 4.48 8.19 14.64
N CYS A 222 3.15 8.24 14.81
CA CYS A 222 2.24 8.08 13.67
C CYS A 222 2.50 9.15 12.59
N ILE A 223 2.69 10.41 12.95
CA ILE A 223 2.99 11.47 11.97
C ILE A 223 4.33 11.21 11.26
N ASP A 224 5.35 10.87 12.04
CA ASP A 224 6.69 10.57 11.57
C ASP A 224 6.70 9.42 10.56
N TYR A 225 6.13 8.27 10.92
CA TYR A 225 6.17 7.07 10.09
C TYR A 225 5.16 7.09 8.93
N LEU A 226 4.02 7.77 9.09
CA LEU A 226 2.92 7.65 8.12
C LEU A 226 2.89 8.77 7.07
N VAL A 227 3.32 9.99 7.38
CA VAL A 227 3.05 11.16 6.50
C VAL A 227 4.21 12.16 6.33
N LYS A 228 5.41 11.88 6.86
CA LYS A 228 6.50 12.89 6.92
C LYS A 228 7.39 13.00 5.69
N TYR A 229 8.02 11.92 5.23
CA TYR A 229 8.98 11.99 4.12
C TYR A 229 8.48 11.28 2.87
N LYS A 230 8.78 11.85 1.71
CA LYS A 230 8.51 11.28 0.39
C LYS A 230 9.74 11.40 -0.51
N PHE A 231 9.82 10.58 -1.55
CA PHE A 231 10.94 10.63 -2.48
C PHE A 231 10.87 11.88 -3.37
N ARG A 232 11.98 12.64 -3.45
CA ARG A 232 12.07 13.81 -4.35
C ARG A 232 11.81 13.45 -5.82
N GLY A 233 12.19 12.25 -6.25
CA GLY A 233 11.94 11.76 -7.62
C GLY A 233 10.59 11.05 -7.80
N GLY A 234 9.77 10.99 -6.76
CA GLY A 234 8.55 10.19 -6.70
C GLY A 234 8.80 8.69 -6.55
N GLN A 235 7.80 7.93 -6.10
CA GLN A 235 7.91 6.49 -5.89
C GLN A 235 8.33 5.69 -7.13
N SER A 236 7.93 6.10 -8.33
CA SER A 236 8.36 5.40 -9.55
C SER A 236 9.87 5.47 -9.79
N SER A 237 10.56 6.50 -9.26
CA SER A 237 12.03 6.59 -9.29
C SER A 237 12.74 5.61 -8.34
N PHE A 238 12.02 5.11 -7.33
CA PHE A 238 12.49 4.06 -6.44
C PHE A 238 12.18 2.68 -7.02
N ALA A 239 10.92 2.43 -7.42
CA ALA A 239 10.49 1.16 -8.02
C ALA A 239 11.35 0.72 -9.22
N ILE A 240 11.71 1.66 -10.11
CA ILE A 240 12.52 1.35 -11.31
C ILE A 240 13.92 0.81 -10.98
N ARG A 241 14.44 1.06 -9.77
CA ARG A 241 15.74 0.55 -9.33
C ARG A 241 15.73 -0.96 -9.17
N PHE A 242 14.68 -1.51 -8.54
CA PHE A 242 14.49 -2.96 -8.39
C PHE A 242 14.39 -3.64 -9.74
N PHE A 243 13.58 -3.08 -10.64
CA PHE A 243 13.39 -3.64 -11.98
C PHE A 243 14.71 -3.65 -12.79
N ARG A 244 15.46 -2.54 -12.77
CA ARG A 244 16.75 -2.44 -13.49
C ARG A 244 17.80 -3.38 -12.93
N GLU A 245 17.88 -3.53 -11.62
CA GLU A 245 18.80 -4.47 -10.98
C GLU A 245 18.46 -5.92 -11.35
N ALA A 246 17.17 -6.29 -11.28
CA ALA A 246 16.70 -7.61 -11.71
C ALA A 246 16.97 -7.86 -13.19
N LEU A 247 16.75 -6.86 -14.06
CA LEU A 247 17.03 -6.96 -15.49
C LEU A 247 18.53 -7.11 -15.80
N ALA A 248 19.38 -6.39 -15.07
CA ALA A 248 20.83 -6.43 -15.21
C ALA A 248 21.45 -7.79 -14.84
N SER A 249 20.74 -8.62 -14.06
CA SER A 249 21.15 -10.01 -13.78
C SER A 249 21.23 -10.89 -15.03
N GLY A 250 20.52 -10.54 -16.10
CA GLY A 250 20.34 -11.39 -17.28
C GLY A 250 19.35 -12.55 -17.11
N ASN A 251 18.82 -12.76 -15.89
CA ASN A 251 17.92 -13.86 -15.56
C ASN A 251 16.43 -13.46 -15.53
N LEU A 252 16.11 -12.18 -15.73
CA LEU A 252 14.74 -11.67 -15.74
C LEU A 252 14.15 -11.64 -17.16
N THR A 253 13.09 -12.42 -17.35
CA THR A 253 12.11 -12.23 -18.42
C THR A 253 10.86 -11.55 -17.87
N TYR A 254 10.18 -10.72 -18.65
CA TYR A 254 8.97 -10.03 -18.23
C TYR A 254 7.92 -9.91 -19.35
N ALA A 255 6.66 -9.80 -18.94
CA ALA A 255 5.54 -9.43 -19.81
C ALA A 255 4.53 -8.56 -19.05
N PHE A 256 4.41 -7.31 -19.48
CA PHE A 256 3.38 -6.34 -19.07
C PHE A 256 2.14 -6.50 -19.96
N ASN A 257 1.05 -5.81 -19.61
CA ASN A 257 -0.26 -5.94 -20.27
C ASN A 257 -0.72 -7.42 -20.35
N SER A 258 -0.36 -8.21 -19.34
CA SER A 258 -0.52 -9.67 -19.33
C SER A 258 -1.32 -10.12 -18.09
N PRO A 259 -2.57 -9.65 -17.92
CA PRO A 259 -3.40 -10.02 -16.78
C PRO A 259 -3.61 -11.54 -16.76
N VAL A 260 -3.37 -12.15 -15.61
CA VAL A 260 -3.54 -13.59 -15.40
C VAL A 260 -5.03 -13.92 -15.30
N ALA A 261 -5.47 -14.99 -15.97
CA ALA A 261 -6.83 -15.51 -15.90
C ALA A 261 -6.91 -16.80 -15.07
N THR A 262 -5.99 -17.73 -15.33
CA THR A 262 -5.99 -19.06 -14.71
C THR A 262 -4.60 -19.45 -14.25
N ILE A 263 -4.52 -20.06 -13.07
CA ILE A 263 -3.31 -20.64 -12.48
C ILE A 263 -3.59 -22.11 -12.20
N GLN A 264 -2.96 -22.99 -12.96
CA GLN A 264 -2.98 -24.43 -12.74
C GLN A 264 -1.69 -24.85 -12.01
N HIS A 265 -1.80 -25.64 -10.96
CA HIS A 265 -0.62 -26.07 -10.21
C HIS A 265 -0.73 -27.48 -9.61
N GLY A 266 0.37 -28.23 -9.66
CA GLY A 266 0.44 -29.62 -9.24
C GLY A 266 1.86 -30.07 -8.94
N GLY A 267 2.10 -31.38 -8.85
CA GLY A 267 3.44 -31.93 -8.57
C GLY A 267 4.50 -31.57 -9.62
N SER A 268 4.08 -31.31 -10.87
CA SER A 268 4.94 -31.00 -12.02
C SER A 268 5.33 -29.53 -12.16
N GLY A 269 4.74 -28.61 -11.38
CA GLY A 269 5.02 -27.17 -11.45
C GLY A 269 3.76 -26.31 -11.44
N VAL A 270 3.85 -25.18 -12.13
CA VAL A 270 2.76 -24.21 -12.34
C VAL A 270 2.61 -23.91 -13.84
N GLN A 271 1.37 -23.73 -14.28
CA GLN A 271 1.02 -23.22 -15.60
C GLN A 271 0.10 -22.01 -15.41
N ILE A 272 0.45 -20.90 -16.05
CA ILE A 272 -0.29 -19.64 -15.96
C ILE A 272 -0.82 -19.27 -17.33
N THR A 273 -2.13 -19.07 -17.43
CA THR A 273 -2.80 -18.61 -18.63
C THR A 273 -3.26 -17.16 -18.44
N THR A 274 -2.84 -16.27 -19.33
CA THR A 274 -3.29 -14.87 -19.34
C THR A 274 -4.69 -14.75 -19.93
N ARG A 275 -5.38 -13.62 -19.69
CA ARG A 275 -6.68 -13.32 -20.31
C ARG A 275 -6.62 -13.28 -21.84
N SER A 276 -5.43 -13.04 -22.42
CA SER A 276 -5.21 -13.11 -23.87
C SER A 276 -4.92 -14.52 -24.38
N GLY A 277 -4.98 -15.55 -23.52
CA GLY A 277 -4.70 -16.95 -23.88
C GLY A 277 -3.22 -17.33 -23.96
N LYS A 278 -2.28 -16.46 -23.56
CA LYS A 278 -0.86 -16.83 -23.52
C LYS A 278 -0.61 -17.75 -22.34
N ILE A 279 0.19 -18.79 -22.54
CA ILE A 279 0.52 -19.79 -21.53
C ILE A 279 2.00 -19.66 -21.16
N PHE A 280 2.28 -19.67 -19.87
CA PHE A 280 3.63 -19.69 -19.30
C PHE A 280 3.77 -20.84 -18.31
N GLN A 281 4.95 -21.45 -18.24
CA GLN A 281 5.22 -22.59 -17.38
C GLN A 281 6.40 -22.31 -16.46
N GLY A 282 6.31 -22.77 -15.21
CA GLY A 282 7.43 -22.68 -14.29
C GLY A 282 7.40 -23.76 -13.22
N ALA A 283 8.53 -23.94 -12.53
CA ALA A 283 8.61 -24.92 -11.45
C ALA A 283 7.92 -24.42 -10.16
N LYS A 284 8.01 -23.12 -9.87
CA LYS A 284 7.39 -22.45 -8.72
C LYS A 284 6.71 -21.14 -9.13
N MET A 285 5.81 -20.65 -8.29
CA MET A 285 5.17 -19.34 -8.44
C MET A 285 5.30 -18.52 -7.16
N ILE A 286 5.52 -17.21 -7.31
CA ILE A 286 5.24 -16.22 -6.27
C ILE A 286 3.99 -15.44 -6.71
N CYS A 287 2.93 -15.54 -5.91
CA CYS A 287 1.67 -14.83 -6.15
C CYS A 287 1.64 -13.54 -5.34
N ALA A 288 1.80 -12.39 -6.00
CA ALA A 288 1.74 -11.06 -5.40
C ALA A 288 0.47 -10.27 -5.79
N ILE A 289 -0.61 -10.99 -6.11
CA ILE A 289 -1.94 -10.43 -6.37
C ILE A 289 -2.55 -9.93 -5.04
N PRO A 290 -3.13 -8.71 -4.99
CA PRO A 290 -3.80 -8.20 -3.80
C PRO A 290 -5.00 -9.05 -3.35
N LEU A 291 -5.31 -9.02 -2.05
CA LEU A 291 -6.40 -9.79 -1.43
C LEU A 291 -7.73 -9.65 -2.18
N ASN A 292 -8.13 -8.40 -2.48
CA ASN A 292 -9.42 -8.10 -3.12
C ASN A 292 -9.48 -8.55 -4.59
N VAL A 293 -8.36 -8.94 -5.19
CA VAL A 293 -8.24 -9.35 -6.60
C VAL A 293 -8.08 -10.87 -6.73
N LEU A 294 -7.73 -11.59 -5.65
CA LEU A 294 -7.53 -13.04 -5.68
C LEU A 294 -8.72 -13.82 -6.24
N ASN A 295 -9.95 -13.32 -6.03
CA ASN A 295 -11.17 -13.94 -6.52
C ASN A 295 -11.40 -13.80 -8.03
N ASP A 296 -10.66 -12.93 -8.72
CA ASP A 296 -10.78 -12.70 -10.17
C ASP A 296 -9.90 -13.67 -10.98
N VAL A 297 -9.04 -14.43 -10.30
CA VAL A 297 -8.16 -15.41 -10.92
C VAL A 297 -8.66 -16.81 -10.57
N THR A 298 -8.74 -17.67 -11.58
CA THR A 298 -9.12 -19.06 -11.38
C THR A 298 -7.89 -19.85 -10.94
N PHE A 299 -7.96 -20.47 -9.76
CA PHE A 299 -6.94 -21.39 -9.28
C PHE A 299 -7.44 -22.83 -9.46
N ASP A 300 -6.58 -23.70 -9.99
CA ASP A 300 -6.84 -25.13 -10.15
C ASP A 300 -5.64 -25.96 -9.64
N PRO A 301 -5.77 -26.67 -8.50
CA PRO A 301 -6.97 -26.75 -7.65
C PRO A 301 -7.38 -25.40 -7.03
N PRO A 302 -8.63 -25.26 -6.56
CA PRO A 302 -9.09 -24.03 -5.93
C PRO A 302 -8.28 -23.69 -4.67
N LEU A 303 -8.18 -22.39 -4.38
CA LEU A 303 -7.54 -21.88 -3.17
C LEU A 303 -8.04 -22.59 -1.91
N ALA A 304 -7.13 -22.85 -0.98
CA ALA A 304 -7.47 -23.39 0.34
C ALA A 304 -8.63 -22.61 1.00
N PRO A 305 -9.56 -23.29 1.72
CA PRO A 305 -10.80 -22.68 2.20
C PRO A 305 -10.63 -21.38 2.99
N GLY A 306 -9.64 -21.32 3.90
CA GLY A 306 -9.37 -20.12 4.70
C GLY A 306 -8.93 -18.92 3.86
N ARG A 307 -8.08 -19.13 2.84
CA ARG A 307 -7.68 -18.06 1.91
C ARG A 307 -8.85 -17.61 1.03
N LYS A 308 -9.67 -18.56 0.57
CA LYS A 308 -10.87 -18.25 -0.22
C LYS A 308 -11.89 -17.45 0.60
N ALA A 309 -12.07 -17.79 1.88
CA ALA A 309 -12.91 -17.03 2.80
C ALA A 309 -12.38 -15.60 2.98
N ALA A 310 -11.10 -15.43 3.30
CA ALA A 310 -10.48 -14.11 3.44
C ALA A 310 -10.59 -13.24 2.17
N ALA A 311 -10.36 -13.83 0.99
CA ALA A 311 -10.52 -13.13 -0.29
C ALA A 311 -11.97 -12.74 -0.58
N THR A 312 -12.93 -13.56 -0.13
CA THR A 312 -14.37 -13.26 -0.26
C THR A 312 -14.81 -12.15 0.68
N THR A 313 -14.27 -12.11 1.90
CA THR A 313 -14.49 -10.98 2.82
C THR A 313 -13.86 -9.70 2.28
N GLY A 314 -12.62 -9.79 1.79
CA GLY A 314 -11.86 -8.64 1.33
C GLY A 314 -11.43 -7.69 2.47
N HIS A 315 -10.65 -6.68 2.12
CA HIS A 315 -10.30 -5.58 3.01
C HIS A 315 -11.20 -4.36 2.74
N VAL A 316 -11.37 -3.50 3.73
CA VAL A 316 -12.43 -2.46 3.74
C VAL A 316 -12.02 -1.13 3.13
N ASN A 317 -10.72 -0.92 2.95
CA ASN A 317 -10.19 0.36 2.53
C ASN A 317 -10.58 0.76 1.09
N GLN A 318 -11.42 1.79 0.97
CA GLN A 318 -11.76 2.47 -0.28
C GLN A 318 -11.31 3.94 -0.24
N CYS A 319 -10.06 4.18 0.18
CA CYS A 319 -9.51 5.52 0.26
C CYS A 319 -9.60 6.24 -1.09
N VAL A 320 -10.13 7.46 -1.05
CA VAL A 320 -10.11 8.42 -2.15
C VAL A 320 -8.92 9.33 -1.92
N LYS A 321 -7.93 9.33 -2.81
CA LYS A 321 -6.76 10.21 -2.72
C LYS A 321 -6.73 11.15 -3.91
N VAL A 322 -6.80 12.45 -3.64
CA VAL A 322 -6.78 13.48 -4.68
C VAL A 322 -5.72 14.52 -4.37
N HIS A 323 -4.99 14.92 -5.40
CA HIS A 323 -4.06 16.03 -5.35
C HIS A 323 -4.66 17.24 -6.06
N ALA A 324 -4.50 18.42 -5.46
CA ALA A 324 -4.80 19.69 -6.07
C ALA A 324 -3.51 20.53 -6.19
N GLU A 325 -3.27 21.10 -7.37
CA GLU A 325 -2.38 22.26 -7.51
C GLU A 325 -3.22 23.52 -7.40
N ILE A 326 -2.88 24.41 -6.48
CA ILE A 326 -3.65 25.63 -6.20
C ILE A 326 -2.75 26.86 -6.26
N SER A 327 -3.29 27.98 -6.75
CA SER A 327 -2.53 29.24 -6.85
C SER A 327 -2.36 29.96 -5.51
N ASP A 328 -3.02 29.51 -4.44
CA ASP A 328 -2.92 30.05 -3.08
C ASP A 328 -1.63 29.60 -2.37
N ARG A 329 -0.60 30.44 -2.46
CA ARG A 329 0.75 30.11 -1.95
C ARG A 329 0.81 29.99 -0.42
N ASP A 330 -0.02 30.75 0.29
CA ASP A 330 -0.04 30.77 1.76
C ASP A 330 -0.62 29.48 2.36
N LEU A 331 -1.35 28.69 1.56
CA LEU A 331 -1.85 27.38 1.95
C LEU A 331 -0.77 26.29 1.91
N ARG A 332 0.52 26.64 1.73
CA ARG A 332 1.61 25.67 1.88
C ARG A 332 1.65 25.06 3.28
N SER A 333 1.32 25.82 4.33
CA SER A 333 1.28 25.35 5.72
C SER A 333 -0.12 24.90 6.17
N PHE A 334 -1.06 24.74 5.23
CA PHE A 334 -2.41 24.29 5.55
C PHE A 334 -2.43 22.82 5.99
N THR A 335 -3.22 22.53 7.02
CA THR A 335 -3.71 21.20 7.38
C THR A 335 -5.17 21.37 7.80
N GLY A 336 -6.04 20.43 7.42
CA GLY A 336 -7.46 20.52 7.75
C GLY A 336 -8.16 19.18 7.85
N ILE A 337 -9.14 19.14 8.76
CA ILE A 337 -10.10 18.05 8.90
C ILE A 337 -11.47 18.62 8.55
N SER A 338 -12.20 17.95 7.65
CA SER A 338 -13.57 18.31 7.27
C SER A 338 -14.44 17.06 7.34
N TYR A 339 -15.13 16.87 8.46
CA TYR A 339 -15.86 15.65 8.79
C TYR A 339 -17.06 16.00 9.67
N PRO A 340 -18.23 15.32 9.56
CA PRO A 340 -18.50 14.12 8.76
C PRO A 340 -19.07 14.36 7.35
N HIS A 341 -19.39 15.61 7.01
CA HIS A 341 -20.22 15.90 5.85
C HIS A 341 -19.47 15.98 4.50
N ASN A 342 -18.14 16.09 4.53
CA ASN A 342 -17.33 16.22 3.32
C ASN A 342 -16.89 14.84 2.80
N GLY A 343 -16.71 14.70 1.49
CA GLY A 343 -16.21 13.47 0.88
C GLY A 343 -14.69 13.29 1.07
N LEU A 344 -13.97 14.39 1.30
CA LEU A 344 -12.57 14.40 1.71
C LEU A 344 -12.51 14.79 3.20
N ILE A 345 -11.92 13.91 4.01
CA ILE A 345 -11.88 13.99 5.47
C ILE A 345 -10.65 14.77 5.95
N TYR A 346 -9.49 14.51 5.36
CA TYR A 346 -8.21 15.05 5.82
C TYR A 346 -7.43 15.61 4.62
N GLY A 347 -6.84 16.80 4.74
CA GLY A 347 -6.02 17.39 3.68
C GLY A 347 -4.92 18.30 4.21
N PHE A 348 -3.82 18.42 3.48
CA PHE A 348 -2.70 19.27 3.86
C PHE A 348 -1.83 19.72 2.68
N GLY A 349 -1.11 20.83 2.87
CA GLY A 349 -0.10 21.34 1.96
C GLY A 349 1.13 20.44 1.94
N ASP A 350 1.30 19.70 0.86
CA ASP A 350 2.30 18.65 0.71
C ASP A 350 3.53 19.11 -0.09
N GLY A 351 3.48 20.27 -0.73
CA GLY A 351 4.65 20.84 -1.40
C GLY A 351 4.38 22.12 -2.16
N THR A 352 5.38 22.51 -2.95
CA THR A 352 5.31 23.64 -3.87
C THR A 352 5.77 23.14 -5.23
N THR A 353 4.95 23.36 -6.26
CA THR A 353 5.29 22.96 -7.64
C THR A 353 6.38 23.89 -8.21
N PRO A 354 7.08 23.50 -9.28
CA PRO A 354 8.04 24.39 -9.95
C PRO A 354 7.44 25.71 -10.45
N ALA A 355 6.12 25.76 -10.69
CA ALA A 355 5.40 26.99 -11.03
C ALA A 355 5.20 27.94 -9.83
N GLY A 356 5.58 27.52 -8.63
CA GLY A 356 5.40 28.28 -7.39
C GLY A 356 3.99 28.17 -6.80
N ASN A 357 3.18 27.21 -7.27
CA ASN A 357 1.85 26.92 -6.73
C ASN A 357 1.94 25.97 -5.54
N THR A 358 0.96 26.00 -4.65
CA THR A 358 0.86 25.05 -3.56
C THR A 358 0.31 23.72 -4.09
N HIS A 359 0.93 22.61 -3.68
CA HIS A 359 0.38 21.27 -3.84
C HIS A 359 -0.32 20.86 -2.55
N VAL A 360 -1.62 20.59 -2.63
CA VAL A 360 -2.43 20.02 -1.55
C VAL A 360 -2.74 18.57 -1.88
N VAL A 361 -2.67 17.69 -0.89
CA VAL A 361 -3.18 16.32 -0.97
C VAL A 361 -4.31 16.15 0.04
N ALA A 362 -5.36 15.47 -0.38
CA ALA A 362 -6.53 15.21 0.46
C ALA A 362 -7.04 13.77 0.32
N PHE A 363 -7.65 13.27 1.39
CA PHE A 363 -8.04 11.88 1.59
C PHE A 363 -9.49 11.77 2.03
N GLY A 364 -10.24 10.90 1.38
CA GLY A 364 -11.56 10.42 1.77
C GLY A 364 -11.56 8.90 1.97
N GLY A 365 -12.73 8.33 2.22
CA GLY A 365 -12.90 6.88 2.45
C GLY A 365 -14.35 6.43 2.23
N GLN A 366 -14.71 5.27 2.75
CA GLN A 366 -16.08 4.73 2.58
C GLN A 366 -17.17 5.55 3.29
N HIS A 367 -16.85 6.25 4.39
CA HIS A 367 -17.84 6.98 5.21
C HIS A 367 -18.75 7.91 4.40
N ASN A 368 -18.16 8.68 3.48
CA ASN A 368 -18.87 9.55 2.54
C ASN A 368 -18.20 9.45 1.16
N HIS A 369 -18.31 8.25 0.58
CA HIS A 369 -17.52 7.88 -0.60
C HIS A 369 -17.99 8.58 -1.88
N PHE A 370 -17.04 8.91 -2.75
CA PHE A 370 -17.30 9.36 -4.11
C PHE A 370 -16.18 8.91 -5.04
N HIS A 371 -16.45 8.92 -6.35
CA HIS A 371 -15.47 8.62 -7.38
C HIS A 371 -15.03 9.92 -8.06
N PRO A 372 -13.76 10.37 -7.91
CA PRO A 372 -13.36 11.70 -8.36
C PRO A 372 -13.53 11.95 -9.86
N GLU A 373 -13.48 10.90 -10.68
CA GLU A 373 -13.69 11.00 -12.12
C GLU A 373 -15.15 11.20 -12.56
N GLU A 374 -16.13 10.92 -11.69
CA GLU A 374 -17.56 11.01 -12.04
C GLU A 374 -18.07 12.45 -12.04
N SER A 375 -17.53 13.31 -11.17
CA SER A 375 -17.78 14.75 -11.17
C SER A 375 -16.57 15.51 -10.65
N VAL A 376 -15.95 16.27 -11.56
CA VAL A 376 -14.84 17.15 -11.22
C VAL A 376 -15.32 18.29 -10.33
N GLU A 377 -16.52 18.80 -10.56
CA GLU A 377 -17.14 19.86 -9.76
C GLU A 377 -17.36 19.40 -8.32
N HIS A 378 -17.85 18.17 -8.12
CA HIS A 378 -17.97 17.59 -6.78
C HIS A 378 -16.60 17.42 -6.12
N THR A 379 -15.61 16.94 -6.87
CA THR A 379 -14.23 16.80 -6.36
C THR A 379 -13.64 18.14 -5.93
N MET A 380 -13.84 19.20 -6.71
CA MET A 380 -13.42 20.56 -6.34
C MET A 380 -14.17 21.06 -5.11
N ALA A 381 -15.50 20.88 -5.07
CA ALA A 381 -16.32 21.26 -3.92
C ALA A 381 -15.83 20.59 -2.63
N ALA A 382 -15.36 19.34 -2.72
CA ALA A 382 -14.78 18.65 -1.58
C ALA A 382 -13.47 19.32 -1.07
N PHE A 383 -12.64 19.88 -1.96
CA PHE A 383 -11.51 20.71 -1.53
C PHE A 383 -11.97 22.04 -0.92
N GLN A 384 -12.97 22.70 -1.51
CA GLN A 384 -13.54 23.94 -0.98
C GLN A 384 -14.14 23.74 0.43
N GLY A 385 -14.57 22.52 0.74
CA GLY A 385 -15.07 22.13 2.07
C GLY A 385 -14.02 22.17 3.19
N PHE A 386 -12.74 22.34 2.87
CA PHE A 386 -11.69 22.62 3.86
C PHE A 386 -11.44 24.11 4.02
N ALA A 387 -11.18 24.79 2.90
CA ALA A 387 -10.93 26.21 2.81
C ALA A 387 -11.18 26.66 1.36
N PRO A 388 -11.48 27.95 1.13
CA PRO A 388 -11.49 28.50 -0.22
C PRO A 388 -10.14 28.26 -0.93
N MET A 389 -10.16 27.61 -2.10
CA MET A 389 -8.95 27.25 -2.86
C MET A 389 -9.14 27.53 -4.37
N ASN A 390 -8.16 28.18 -4.98
CA ASN A 390 -8.09 28.42 -6.41
C ASN A 390 -7.41 27.23 -7.11
N ILE A 391 -8.19 26.23 -7.49
CA ILE A 391 -7.69 24.96 -8.05
C ILE A 391 -7.33 25.11 -9.52
N GLU A 392 -6.05 24.93 -9.84
CA GLU A 392 -5.49 24.96 -11.19
C GLU A 392 -5.44 23.56 -11.84
N ARG A 393 -5.23 22.53 -11.01
CA ARG A 393 -5.09 21.14 -11.45
C ARG A 393 -5.62 20.17 -10.41
N LEU A 394 -6.21 19.08 -10.89
CA LEU A 394 -6.42 17.86 -10.09
C LEU A 394 -5.62 16.70 -10.67
N VAL A 395 -5.07 15.86 -9.80
CA VAL A 395 -4.38 14.61 -10.17
C VAL A 395 -4.78 13.52 -9.19
N PHE A 396 -5.21 12.37 -9.69
CA PHE A 396 -5.65 11.26 -8.83
C PHE A 396 -5.67 9.93 -9.59
N HIS A 397 -5.79 8.84 -8.84
CA HIS A 397 -6.07 7.52 -9.38
C HIS A 397 -7.18 6.87 -8.54
N ASN A 398 -8.21 6.32 -9.19
CA ASN A 398 -9.33 5.68 -8.50
C ASN A 398 -8.99 4.21 -8.20
N TRP A 399 -8.43 3.97 -7.01
CA TRP A 399 -8.10 2.62 -6.54
C TRP A 399 -9.31 1.73 -6.27
N SER A 400 -10.49 2.32 -6.04
CA SER A 400 -11.73 1.57 -5.77
C SER A 400 -12.23 0.83 -7.02
N LYS A 401 -12.26 1.53 -8.16
CA LYS A 401 -12.69 0.96 -9.46
C LYS A 401 -11.59 0.26 -10.24
N ASP A 402 -10.35 0.37 -9.80
CA ASP A 402 -9.23 -0.31 -10.44
C ASP A 402 -9.36 -1.83 -10.28
N GLU A 403 -9.57 -2.55 -11.39
CA GLU A 403 -9.78 -3.99 -11.38
C GLU A 403 -8.59 -4.81 -10.85
N PHE A 404 -7.38 -4.25 -10.86
CA PHE A 404 -6.16 -4.89 -10.37
C PHE A 404 -5.75 -4.42 -8.96
N ALA A 405 -6.63 -3.68 -8.27
CA ALA A 405 -6.46 -3.31 -6.86
C ALA A 405 -7.73 -3.52 -6.02
N LYS A 406 -8.89 -3.06 -6.51
CA LYS A 406 -10.22 -3.14 -5.86
C LYS A 406 -10.24 -2.58 -4.44
N GLY A 407 -9.54 -1.49 -4.24
CA GLY A 407 -9.26 -0.87 -2.95
C GLY A 407 -7.83 -0.33 -2.87
N ALA A 408 -7.56 0.51 -1.87
CA ALA A 408 -6.26 1.13 -1.67
C ALA A 408 -5.29 0.18 -0.93
N TRP A 409 -4.73 0.60 0.20
CA TRP A 409 -3.93 -0.28 1.05
C TRP A 409 -4.82 -1.19 1.90
N PHE A 410 -4.28 -2.31 2.36
CA PHE A 410 -5.03 -3.23 3.19
C PHE A 410 -5.43 -2.60 4.53
N PHE A 411 -6.71 -2.73 4.88
CA PHE A 411 -7.19 -2.55 6.25
C PHE A 411 -8.31 -3.57 6.48
N PRO A 412 -8.23 -4.43 7.51
CA PRO A 412 -9.13 -5.57 7.66
C PRO A 412 -10.47 -5.17 8.27
N ALA A 413 -11.51 -5.94 7.92
CA ALA A 413 -12.72 -6.02 8.70
C ALA A 413 -12.45 -6.71 10.06
N PRO A 414 -13.27 -6.43 11.11
CA PRO A 414 -13.13 -7.10 12.39
C PRO A 414 -13.08 -8.64 12.27
N GLY A 415 -12.08 -9.25 12.90
CA GLY A 415 -11.87 -10.69 12.96
C GLY A 415 -11.07 -11.29 11.80
N LEU A 416 -10.82 -10.54 10.72
CA LEU A 416 -10.16 -11.09 9.53
C LEU A 416 -8.72 -11.53 9.83
N ILE A 417 -7.97 -10.75 10.60
CA ILE A 417 -6.56 -11.05 10.89
C ILE A 417 -6.43 -12.23 11.83
N SER A 418 -7.16 -12.21 12.94
CA SER A 418 -7.11 -13.27 13.95
C SER A 418 -7.58 -14.63 13.43
N THR A 419 -8.44 -14.62 12.40
CA THR A 419 -8.97 -15.82 11.73
C THR A 419 -8.09 -16.29 10.58
N HIS A 420 -7.64 -15.40 9.69
CA HIS A 420 -7.10 -15.80 8.38
C HIS A 420 -5.68 -15.36 8.07
N LEU A 421 -4.99 -14.59 8.93
CA LEU A 421 -3.61 -14.17 8.62
C LEU A 421 -2.67 -15.36 8.34
N LYS A 422 -2.82 -16.45 9.09
CA LYS A 422 -2.06 -17.69 8.87
C LYS A 422 -2.38 -18.31 7.50
N ASP A 423 -3.66 -18.32 7.11
CA ASP A 423 -4.11 -18.87 5.83
C ASP A 423 -3.58 -18.03 4.67
N LEU A 424 -3.63 -16.70 4.77
CA LEU A 424 -3.12 -15.78 3.75
C LEU A 424 -1.62 -15.98 3.49
N ARG A 425 -0.84 -16.23 4.55
CA ARG A 425 0.61 -16.47 4.49
C ARG A 425 1.00 -17.90 4.11
N ALA A 426 0.09 -18.86 4.23
CA ALA A 426 0.40 -20.27 4.03
C ALA A 426 0.85 -20.55 2.60
N ARG A 427 1.86 -21.41 2.45
CA ARG A 427 2.26 -21.92 1.14
C ARG A 427 1.20 -22.89 0.60
N GLU A 428 0.99 -22.88 -0.71
CA GLU A 428 0.11 -23.85 -1.37
C GLU A 428 0.86 -24.59 -2.48
N ARG A 429 1.41 -25.77 -2.14
CA ARG A 429 2.23 -26.59 -3.05
C ARG A 429 3.38 -25.76 -3.67
N ASN A 430 3.32 -25.50 -4.98
CA ASN A 430 4.33 -24.76 -5.72
C ASN A 430 4.10 -23.23 -5.73
N ILE A 431 3.06 -22.74 -5.05
CA ILE A 431 2.73 -21.31 -4.97
C ILE A 431 3.12 -20.78 -3.59
N VAL A 432 3.93 -19.73 -3.57
CA VAL A 432 4.21 -18.90 -2.40
C VAL A 432 3.39 -17.62 -2.53
N PHE A 433 2.42 -17.41 -1.65
CA PHE A 433 1.64 -16.16 -1.61
C PHE A 433 2.42 -15.11 -0.84
N ALA A 434 2.49 -13.89 -1.37
CA ALA A 434 3.24 -12.78 -0.78
C ALA A 434 2.63 -11.45 -1.19
N CYS A 435 2.15 -10.66 -0.24
CA CYS A 435 1.59 -9.34 -0.50
C CYS A 435 1.64 -8.53 0.79
N SER A 436 1.78 -7.21 0.68
CA SER A 436 1.71 -6.32 1.84
C SER A 436 0.45 -6.53 2.68
N ASP A 437 -0.65 -7.00 2.07
CA ASP A 437 -1.93 -7.26 2.71
C ASP A 437 -1.86 -8.28 3.86
N TRP A 438 -0.82 -9.11 3.92
CA TRP A 438 -0.64 -10.12 4.97
C TRP A 438 0.79 -10.17 5.49
N ALA A 439 1.55 -9.08 5.39
CA ALA A 439 2.84 -8.93 6.07
C ALA A 439 2.68 -8.95 7.60
N LEU A 440 3.79 -9.15 8.33
CA LEU A 440 3.76 -9.21 9.79
C LEU A 440 4.03 -7.86 10.44
N GLY A 441 5.04 -7.14 9.94
CA GLY A 441 5.41 -5.80 10.39
C GLY A 441 4.48 -4.75 9.81
N TRP A 442 4.99 -3.88 8.94
CA TRP A 442 4.21 -2.82 8.29
C TRP A 442 3.29 -3.36 7.19
N ARG A 443 2.36 -4.25 7.57
CA ARG A 443 1.24 -4.72 6.75
C ARG A 443 0.46 -3.54 6.21
N SER A 444 0.10 -3.63 4.93
CA SER A 444 -0.50 -2.58 4.08
C SER A 444 0.46 -1.53 3.50
N PHE A 445 1.69 -1.42 4.00
CA PHE A 445 2.66 -0.42 3.52
C PHE A 445 3.57 -0.95 2.41
N ILE A 446 4.33 -0.04 1.81
CA ILE A 446 5.44 -0.40 0.91
C ILE A 446 6.45 -1.29 1.63
N ASP A 447 6.73 -1.02 2.90
CA ASP A 447 7.63 -1.84 3.73
C ASP A 447 7.15 -3.29 3.85
N GLY A 448 5.88 -3.53 4.19
CA GLY A 448 5.30 -4.88 4.21
C GLY A 448 5.29 -5.57 2.84
N ALA A 449 5.22 -4.82 1.74
CA ALA A 449 5.40 -5.40 0.41
C ALA A 449 6.84 -5.91 0.22
N ILE A 450 7.84 -5.15 0.65
CA ILE A 450 9.26 -5.54 0.56
C ILE A 450 9.56 -6.72 1.50
N GLU A 451 9.04 -6.71 2.74
CA GLU A 451 9.10 -7.83 3.70
C GLU A 451 8.63 -9.13 3.04
N GLU A 452 7.44 -9.11 2.45
CA GLU A 452 6.82 -10.28 1.85
C GLU A 452 7.51 -10.74 0.57
N GLY A 453 7.99 -9.80 -0.25
CA GLY A 453 8.75 -10.10 -1.45
C GLY A 453 10.08 -10.81 -1.13
N ALA A 454 10.82 -10.29 -0.15
CA ALA A 454 12.06 -10.90 0.32
C ALA A 454 11.82 -12.29 0.92
N ARG A 455 10.80 -12.44 1.78
CA ARG A 455 10.40 -13.75 2.34
C ARG A 455 10.08 -14.75 1.23
N ALA A 456 9.34 -14.33 0.20
CA ALA A 456 8.95 -15.21 -0.90
C ALA A 456 10.16 -15.67 -1.72
N ALA A 457 11.08 -14.75 -2.06
CA ALA A 457 12.31 -15.07 -2.77
C ALA A 457 13.20 -16.04 -2.00
N ILE A 458 13.41 -15.80 -0.70
CA ILE A 458 14.18 -16.70 0.17
C ILE A 458 13.55 -18.09 0.19
N THR A 459 12.22 -18.16 0.32
CA THR A 459 11.48 -19.43 0.36
C THR A 459 11.69 -20.23 -0.93
N VAL A 460 11.55 -19.62 -2.12
CA VAL A 460 11.74 -20.33 -3.38
C VAL A 460 13.21 -20.70 -3.62
N ARG A 461 14.16 -19.82 -3.27
CA ARG A 461 15.60 -20.13 -3.41
C ARG A 461 16.02 -21.32 -2.54
N ALA A 462 15.49 -21.41 -1.32
CA ALA A 462 15.74 -22.54 -0.43
C ALA A 462 15.29 -23.88 -1.05
N ASP A 463 14.14 -23.91 -1.76
CA ASP A 463 13.68 -25.11 -2.45
C ASP A 463 14.68 -25.58 -3.52
N PHE A 464 15.26 -24.66 -4.29
CA PHE A 464 16.22 -24.98 -5.35
C PHE A 464 17.60 -25.34 -4.81
N ALA A 465 18.04 -24.71 -3.73
CA ALA A 465 19.28 -25.09 -3.04
C ALA A 465 19.18 -26.52 -2.46
N GLY A 466 18.02 -26.89 -1.92
CA GLY A 466 17.76 -28.26 -1.43
C GLY A 466 17.82 -29.33 -2.53
N ARG A 467 17.47 -28.99 -3.77
CA ARG A 467 17.57 -29.89 -4.94
C ARG A 467 19.00 -30.13 -5.41
N SER A 468 19.94 -29.24 -5.10
CA SER A 468 21.35 -29.37 -5.48
C SER A 468 22.15 -30.28 -4.52
N LYS A 469 21.54 -30.71 -3.41
CA LYS A 469 22.14 -31.58 -2.37
C LYS A 469 21.61 -33.03 -2.39
N LEU A 470 20.73 -33.35 -3.33
CA LEU A 470 20.26 -34.71 -3.66
C LEU A 470 20.82 -35.07 -5.04
#